data_AF-A0A933XCE8-F1
#
_entry.id   AF-A0A933XCE8-F1
#
_cell.length_a   1.000
_cell.length_b   1.000
_cell.length_c   1.000
_cell.angle_alpha   90.00
_cell.angle_beta   90.00
_cell.angle_gamma   90.00
#
_symmetry.space_group_name_H-M   'P 1'
#
loop_
_entity.id
_entity.type
_entity.pdbx_description
1 polymer ?
#
loop_
_entity_poly.entity_id
_entity_poly.type
_entity_poly.pdbx_seq_one_letter_code
_entity_poly.pdbx_strand_id
1 'polypeptide(L)'
;MKKLIFLFSFIILFAGTQCSFAQLSATTMKDIMESVTDKVKTLEDVNDQEIVNITVDLLVGSGQKFVYRYLDNNFDYKVLAIGDRRINSLNVEIRKKSGENWIKVDRVSGQNAEIDVFPDSRAFYEFTISVDEFKEDNTAGHFAFLLYHYDPVKKK
;
A
#
# COMPACT_ATOMS: atom_id res chain seq x y z
N MET A 1 46.67 -37.85 -39.82
CA MET A 1 46.02 -37.80 -38.48
C MET A 1 46.81 -36.87 -37.57
N LYS A 2 46.35 -35.62 -37.32
CA LYS A 2 46.81 -34.72 -36.21
C LYS A 2 46.35 -33.24 -36.32
N LYS A 3 45.42 -32.89 -37.23
CA LYS A 3 44.97 -31.49 -37.38
C LYS A 3 43.44 -31.29 -37.34
N LEU A 4 42.71 -32.18 -36.67
CA LEU A 4 41.24 -32.11 -36.63
C LEU A 4 40.64 -32.26 -35.22
N ILE A 5 41.42 -31.94 -34.18
CA ILE A 5 40.96 -32.06 -32.77
C ILE A 5 40.89 -30.69 -32.08
N PHE A 6 41.37 -29.62 -32.72
CA PHE A 6 41.46 -28.30 -32.08
C PHE A 6 40.26 -27.37 -32.32
N LEU A 7 39.24 -27.81 -33.07
CA LEU A 7 38.08 -26.97 -33.40
C LEU A 7 36.83 -27.30 -32.57
N PHE A 8 36.90 -28.25 -31.63
CA PHE A 8 35.75 -28.62 -30.79
C PHE A 8 35.81 -28.07 -29.36
N SER A 9 36.94 -27.47 -28.95
CA SER A 9 37.12 -26.94 -27.59
C SER A 9 36.82 -25.45 -27.45
N PHE A 10 36.47 -24.74 -28.53
CA PHE A 10 36.19 -23.29 -28.46
C PHE A 10 34.69 -22.94 -28.45
N ILE A 11 33.81 -23.91 -28.73
CA ILE A 11 32.35 -23.65 -28.80
C ILE A 11 31.64 -23.87 -27.45
N ILE A 12 32.28 -24.54 -26.48
CA ILE A 12 31.64 -24.85 -25.19
C ILE A 12 31.79 -23.72 -24.15
N LEU A 13 32.65 -22.73 -24.41
CA LEU A 13 32.88 -21.59 -23.48
C LEU A 13 31.87 -20.43 -23.62
N PHE A 14 30.90 -20.52 -24.53
CA PHE A 14 29.83 -19.51 -24.68
C PHE A 14 28.44 -20.01 -24.29
N ALA A 15 28.32 -21.21 -23.72
CA ALA A 15 27.07 -21.71 -23.14
C ALA A 15 26.96 -21.41 -21.64
N GLY A 16 27.65 -20.37 -21.16
CA GLY A 16 27.30 -19.71 -19.92
C GLY A 16 25.96 -19.02 -20.14
N THR A 17 24.87 -19.75 -20.00
CA THR A 17 23.57 -19.17 -19.67
C THR A 17 23.80 -18.36 -18.40
N GLN A 18 24.05 -17.06 -18.57
CA GLN A 18 23.73 -16.10 -17.55
C GLN A 18 22.22 -16.24 -17.34
N CYS A 19 21.82 -17.12 -16.43
CA CYS A 19 20.63 -16.90 -15.64
C CYS A 19 20.88 -15.57 -14.96
N SER A 20 20.60 -14.49 -15.68
CA SER A 20 20.32 -13.21 -15.10
C SER A 20 19.10 -13.49 -14.26
N PHE A 21 19.30 -13.69 -12.96
CA PHE A 21 18.23 -13.44 -12.01
C PHE A 21 17.84 -12.00 -12.30
N ALA A 22 16.71 -11.80 -12.99
CA ALA A 22 16.07 -10.52 -13.15
C ALA A 22 15.51 -10.09 -11.79
N GLN A 23 16.40 -9.92 -10.83
CA GLN A 23 16.12 -9.45 -9.49
C GLN A 23 16.57 -8.00 -9.47
N LEU A 24 15.78 -7.08 -10.03
CA LEU A 24 15.95 -5.61 -9.91
C LEU A 24 14.80 -4.89 -10.66
N SER A 25 13.60 -4.80 -10.06
CA SER A 25 12.60 -3.73 -10.22
C SER A 25 11.14 -4.19 -9.98
N ALA A 26 10.85 -5.48 -10.06
CA ALA A 26 9.47 -5.97 -10.05
C ALA A 26 8.73 -5.78 -8.71
N THR A 27 9.44 -5.62 -7.59
CA THR A 27 8.86 -5.53 -6.23
C THR A 27 9.56 -4.53 -5.32
N THR A 28 10.06 -3.40 -5.86
CA THR A 28 10.63 -2.35 -5.01
C THR A 28 9.56 -1.56 -4.26
N MET A 29 9.78 -1.26 -2.98
CA MET A 29 8.94 -0.34 -2.18
C MET A 29 9.30 1.13 -2.39
N LYS A 30 10.36 1.43 -3.16
CA LYS A 30 10.87 2.80 -3.33
C LYS A 30 9.79 3.78 -3.77
N ASP A 31 9.07 3.46 -4.85
CA ASP A 31 8.05 4.34 -5.45
C ASP A 31 6.94 4.71 -4.45
N ILE A 32 6.46 3.72 -3.68
CA ILE A 32 5.43 3.98 -2.67
C ILE A 32 5.99 4.75 -1.47
N MET A 33 7.22 4.49 -1.05
CA MET A 33 7.83 5.18 0.08
C MET A 33 8.13 6.65 -0.22
N GLU A 34 8.56 6.97 -1.44
CA GLU A 34 8.70 8.36 -1.91
C GLU A 34 7.34 9.08 -1.87
N SER A 35 6.30 8.44 -2.41
CA SER A 35 4.94 8.98 -2.41
C SER A 35 4.39 9.22 -0.99
N VAL A 36 4.63 8.29 -0.06
CA VAL A 36 4.24 8.42 1.35
C VAL A 36 5.02 9.53 2.03
N THR A 37 6.33 9.63 1.80
CA THR A 37 7.18 10.65 2.43
C THR A 37 6.72 12.05 2.05
N ASP A 38 6.42 12.29 0.78
CA ASP A 38 5.93 13.60 0.32
C ASP A 38 4.52 13.90 0.87
N LYS A 39 3.68 12.87 0.97
CA LYS A 39 2.35 13.03 1.56
C LYS A 39 2.43 13.33 3.05
N VAL A 40 3.28 12.64 3.81
CA VAL A 40 3.50 12.88 5.25
C VAL A 40 3.91 14.32 5.51
N LYS A 41 4.91 14.82 4.77
CA LYS A 41 5.34 16.24 4.88
C LYS A 41 4.19 17.21 4.58
N THR A 42 3.40 16.92 3.55
CA THR A 42 2.25 17.76 3.23
C THR A 42 1.22 17.76 4.37
N LEU A 43 0.96 16.60 4.96
CA LEU A 43 -0.02 16.47 6.04
C LEU A 43 0.48 17.16 7.33
N GLU A 44 1.70 16.86 7.77
CA GLU A 44 2.22 17.35 9.05
C GLU A 44 2.78 18.78 8.97
N ASP A 45 3.62 19.08 7.98
CA ASP A 45 4.34 20.36 7.90
C ASP A 45 3.49 21.49 7.28
N VAL A 46 2.59 21.14 6.35
CA VAL A 46 1.81 22.14 5.57
C VAL A 46 0.38 22.25 6.07
N ASN A 47 -0.29 21.12 6.30
CA ASN A 47 -1.70 21.10 6.68
C ASN A 47 -1.93 21.01 8.19
N ASP A 48 -0.86 20.85 8.97
CA ASP A 48 -0.91 20.76 10.44
C ASP A 48 -1.84 19.63 10.94
N GLN A 49 -1.77 18.48 10.25
CA GLN A 49 -2.51 17.27 10.56
C GLN A 49 -1.59 16.26 11.25
N GLU A 50 -2.10 15.54 12.24
CA GLU A 50 -1.36 14.50 12.95
C GLU A 50 -1.61 13.13 12.33
N ILE A 51 -0.54 12.41 12.00
CA ILE A 51 -0.63 11.05 11.48
C ILE A 51 -0.61 10.05 12.63
N VAL A 52 -1.68 9.25 12.72
CA VAL A 52 -1.89 8.25 13.77
C VAL A 52 -1.39 6.88 13.37
N ASN A 53 -1.46 6.55 12.07
CA ASN A 53 -0.97 5.28 11.56
C ASN A 53 -0.50 5.43 10.12
N ILE A 54 0.68 4.92 9.83
CA ILE A 54 1.13 4.59 8.48
C ILE A 54 1.34 3.08 8.39
N THR A 55 0.77 2.43 7.38
CA THR A 55 1.01 1.03 7.05
C THR A 55 1.42 0.96 5.59
N VAL A 56 2.58 0.40 5.28
CA VAL A 56 3.03 0.18 3.90
C VAL A 56 3.30 -1.31 3.73
N ASP A 57 2.64 -1.94 2.77
CA ASP A 57 2.69 -3.40 2.60
C ASP A 57 2.35 -3.78 1.14
N LEU A 58 2.38 -5.07 0.84
CA LEU A 58 2.09 -5.66 -0.46
C LEU A 58 0.68 -6.28 -0.47
N LEU A 59 -0.06 -6.00 -1.54
CA LEU A 59 -1.29 -6.71 -1.91
C LEU A 59 -1.01 -7.62 -3.10
N VAL A 60 -1.53 -8.85 -3.05
CA VAL A 60 -1.32 -9.88 -4.08
C VAL A 60 -2.67 -10.50 -4.44
N GLY A 61 -3.01 -10.53 -5.73
CA GLY A 61 -4.28 -11.02 -6.24
C GLY A 61 -5.47 -10.34 -5.54
N SER A 62 -6.45 -11.13 -5.13
CA SER A 62 -7.62 -10.66 -4.36
C SER A 62 -7.35 -10.56 -2.84
N GLY A 63 -6.09 -10.49 -2.43
CA GLY A 63 -5.69 -10.41 -1.03
C GLY A 63 -6.17 -9.11 -0.36
N GLN A 64 -6.28 -9.15 0.96
CA GLN A 64 -6.69 -8.02 1.77
C GLN A 64 -5.72 -7.83 2.94
N LYS A 65 -5.66 -6.60 3.45
CA LYS A 65 -4.92 -6.24 4.67
C LYS A 65 -5.86 -5.55 5.63
N PHE A 66 -5.65 -5.81 6.92
CA PHE A 66 -6.48 -5.30 7.99
C PHE A 66 -5.64 -4.40 8.90
N VAL A 67 -6.15 -3.22 9.20
CA VAL A 67 -5.61 -2.32 10.21
C VAL A 67 -6.67 -2.13 11.28
N TYR A 68 -6.26 -2.22 12.55
CA TYR A 68 -7.18 -2.09 13.69
C TYR A 68 -6.75 -0.96 14.61
N ARG A 69 -7.66 -0.04 14.92
CA ARG A 69 -7.39 1.11 15.80
C ARG A 69 -8.59 1.49 16.65
N TYR A 70 -8.31 1.99 17.85
CA TYR A 70 -9.30 2.78 18.59
C TYR A 70 -9.32 4.19 18.03
N LEU A 71 -10.49 4.70 17.68
CA LEU A 71 -10.71 6.09 17.32
C LEU A 71 -11.48 6.78 18.44
N ASP A 72 -11.14 8.03 18.75
CA ASP A 72 -11.78 8.85 19.75
C ASP A 72 -12.70 9.89 19.09
N ASN A 73 -13.90 10.11 19.63
CA ASN A 73 -14.90 10.99 19.02
C ASN A 73 -14.59 12.49 19.17
N ASN A 74 -13.46 12.85 19.78
CA ASN A 74 -12.97 14.24 19.79
C ASN A 74 -12.21 14.63 18.50
N PHE A 75 -12.00 13.69 17.57
CA PHE A 75 -11.24 13.92 16.36
C PHE A 75 -12.03 13.52 15.10
N ASP A 76 -11.90 14.34 14.06
CA ASP A 76 -12.35 14.01 12.71
C ASP A 76 -11.18 13.37 11.97
N TYR A 77 -11.29 12.09 11.64
CA TYR A 77 -10.22 11.35 11.00
C TYR A 77 -10.39 11.33 9.48
N LYS A 78 -9.27 11.21 8.79
CA LYS A 78 -9.16 10.89 7.38
C LYS A 78 -8.38 9.61 7.20
N VAL A 79 -8.88 8.78 6.30
CA VAL A 79 -8.19 7.59 5.81
C VAL A 79 -7.80 7.84 4.38
N LEU A 80 -6.55 7.54 4.04
CA LEU A 80 -6.04 7.59 2.68
C LEU A 80 -5.29 6.30 2.37
N ALA A 81 -5.68 5.62 1.31
CA ALA A 81 -4.91 4.51 0.75
C ALA A 81 -4.35 4.90 -0.63
N ILE A 82 -3.05 4.72 -0.80
CA ILE A 82 -2.29 5.06 -2.01
C ILE A 82 -1.73 3.77 -2.60
N GLY A 83 -2.00 3.51 -3.87
CA GLY A 83 -1.40 2.39 -4.59
C GLY A 83 -0.12 2.83 -5.31
N ASP A 84 0.86 1.92 -5.43
CA ASP A 84 1.99 2.17 -6.31
C ASP A 84 1.59 2.11 -7.80
N ARG A 85 2.58 2.30 -8.68
CA ARG A 85 2.36 2.36 -10.14
C ARG A 85 1.63 1.15 -10.74
N ARG A 86 1.59 -0.01 -10.05
CA ARG A 86 0.96 -1.27 -10.51
C ARG A 86 -0.50 -1.41 -10.11
N ILE A 87 -0.99 -0.59 -9.19
CA ILE A 87 -2.39 -0.62 -8.74
C ILE A 87 -3.18 0.45 -9.49
N ASN A 88 -4.31 0.06 -10.08
CA ASN A 88 -5.23 0.99 -10.74
C ASN A 88 -6.26 1.53 -9.75
N SER A 89 -6.84 0.65 -8.94
CA SER A 89 -7.87 0.99 -7.96
C SER A 89 -7.68 0.20 -6.67
N LEU A 90 -7.64 0.92 -5.55
CA LEU A 90 -7.74 0.37 -4.21
C LEU A 90 -9.17 0.49 -3.71
N ASN A 91 -9.50 -0.35 -2.74
CA ASN A 91 -10.71 -0.29 -1.95
C ASN A 91 -10.37 -0.23 -0.47
N VAL A 92 -11.05 0.65 0.24
CA VAL A 92 -11.00 0.77 1.70
C VAL A 92 -12.41 0.59 2.23
N GLU A 93 -12.61 -0.44 3.05
CA GLU A 93 -13.84 -0.64 3.81
C GLU A 93 -13.58 -0.42 5.30
N ILE A 94 -14.49 0.31 5.96
CA ILE A 94 -14.38 0.66 7.37
C ILE A 94 -15.51 0.00 8.14
N ARG A 95 -15.17 -0.66 9.24
CA ARG A 95 -16.12 -1.29 10.14
C ARG A 95 -15.88 -0.86 11.58
N LYS A 96 -16.96 -0.63 12.33
CA LYS A 96 -16.95 -0.30 13.76
C LYS A 96 -17.34 -1.53 14.56
N LYS A 97 -16.59 -1.84 15.61
CA LYS A 97 -16.94 -2.91 16.55
C LYS A 97 -18.13 -2.50 17.42
N SER A 98 -19.15 -3.33 17.45
CA SER A 98 -20.35 -3.18 18.28
C SER A 98 -20.69 -4.51 18.95
N GLY A 99 -20.25 -4.67 20.21
CA GLY A 99 -20.29 -5.95 20.90
C GLY A 99 -19.37 -6.98 20.23
N GLU A 100 -19.94 -8.12 19.86
CA GLU A 100 -19.24 -9.19 19.12
C GLU A 100 -19.27 -8.99 17.59
N ASN A 101 -20.06 -8.03 17.11
CA ASN A 101 -20.26 -7.82 15.69
C ASN A 101 -19.43 -6.64 15.15
N TRP A 102 -19.16 -6.68 13.85
CA TRP A 102 -18.59 -5.58 13.09
C TRP A 102 -19.68 -4.96 12.21
N ILE A 103 -19.94 -3.68 12.39
CA ILE A 103 -20.93 -2.93 11.61
C ILE A 103 -20.18 -2.12 10.56
N LYS A 104 -20.58 -2.26 9.29
CA LYS A 104 -20.02 -1.45 8.20
C LYS A 104 -20.34 0.03 8.45
N VAL A 105 -19.30 0.85 8.43
CA VAL A 105 -19.39 2.30 8.55
C VAL A 105 -19.48 2.88 7.15
N ASP A 106 -18.47 2.64 6.33
CA ASP A 106 -18.40 3.19 4.99
C ASP A 106 -17.41 2.42 4.09
N ARG A 107 -17.38 2.73 2.80
CA ARG A 107 -16.48 2.13 1.80
C ARG A 107 -16.21 3.12 0.67
N VAL A 108 -14.94 3.22 0.26
CA VAL A 108 -14.52 3.98 -0.91
C VAL A 108 -13.57 3.15 -1.77
N SER A 109 -13.64 3.38 -3.09
CA SER A 109 -12.69 2.82 -4.06
C SER A 109 -12.12 3.93 -4.95
N GLY A 110 -10.87 3.75 -5.40
CA GLY A 110 -10.22 4.64 -6.35
C GLY A 110 -8.70 4.46 -6.37
N GLN A 111 -8.02 5.15 -7.28
CA GLN A 111 -6.56 5.12 -7.37
C GLN A 111 -5.88 5.57 -6.06
N ASN A 112 -6.44 6.64 -5.46
CA ASN A 112 -6.16 7.09 -4.11
C ASN A 112 -7.48 7.08 -3.36
N ALA A 113 -7.76 6.00 -2.64
CA ALA A 113 -9.01 5.83 -1.92
C ALA A 113 -8.97 6.66 -0.63
N GLU A 114 -9.71 7.77 -0.59
CA GLU A 114 -9.78 8.69 0.56
C GLU A 114 -11.20 8.75 1.12
N ILE A 115 -11.32 8.73 2.45
CA ILE A 115 -12.61 8.78 3.13
C ILE A 115 -12.49 9.42 4.51
N ASP A 116 -13.50 10.22 4.87
CA ASP A 116 -13.62 10.82 6.19
C ASP A 116 -14.29 9.86 7.18
N VAL A 117 -13.85 9.87 8.43
CA VAL A 117 -14.40 9.04 9.51
C VAL A 117 -14.69 9.93 10.70
N PHE A 118 -15.96 9.95 11.10
CA PHE A 118 -16.47 10.76 12.21
C PHE A 118 -17.01 9.84 13.32
N PRO A 119 -16.18 9.42 14.29
CA PRO A 119 -16.65 8.59 15.39
C PRO A 119 -17.68 9.35 16.23
N ASP A 120 -18.84 8.74 16.45
CA ASP A 120 -19.88 9.17 17.39
C ASP A 120 -19.51 8.88 18.86
N SER A 121 -18.66 7.88 19.08
CA SER A 121 -18.11 7.50 20.37
C SER A 121 -16.72 6.88 20.21
N ARG A 122 -15.94 6.88 21.29
CA ARG A 122 -14.68 6.13 21.32
C ARG A 122 -14.96 4.64 21.10
N ALA A 123 -14.45 4.10 20.00
CA ALA A 123 -14.73 2.74 19.57
C ALA A 123 -13.56 2.11 18.83
N PHE A 124 -13.61 0.78 18.66
CA PHE A 124 -12.61 0.03 17.92
C PHE A 124 -13.05 -0.14 16.46
N TYR A 125 -12.16 0.19 15.53
CA TYR A 125 -12.41 0.17 14.09
C TYR A 125 -11.46 -0.81 13.39
N GLU A 126 -11.99 -1.44 12.35
CA GLU A 126 -11.26 -2.23 11.36
C GLU A 126 -11.28 -1.47 10.03
N PHE A 127 -10.10 -1.32 9.43
CA PHE A 127 -9.92 -0.83 8.07
C PHE A 127 -9.44 -1.99 7.22
N THR A 128 -10.23 -2.38 6.24
CA THR A 128 -9.88 -3.42 5.27
C THR A 128 -9.42 -2.75 3.98
N ILE A 129 -8.17 -3.00 3.59
CA ILE A 129 -7.57 -2.51 2.36
C ILE A 129 -7.44 -3.66 1.37
N SER A 130 -7.95 -3.47 0.16
CA SER A 130 -7.87 -4.45 -0.93
C SER A 130 -7.61 -3.77 -2.26
N VAL A 131 -7.15 -4.55 -3.25
CA VAL A 131 -7.07 -4.08 -4.64
C VAL A 131 -8.36 -4.46 -5.36
N ASP A 132 -9.04 -3.47 -5.95
CA ASP A 132 -10.15 -3.73 -6.86
C ASP A 132 -9.62 -4.05 -8.26
N GLU A 133 -8.55 -3.36 -8.70
CA GLU A 133 -7.96 -3.52 -10.03
C GLU A 133 -6.44 -3.26 -10.03
N PHE A 134 -5.66 -4.22 -10.54
CA PHE A 134 -4.26 -4.02 -10.91
C PHE A 134 -4.16 -3.51 -12.36
N LYS A 135 -3.09 -2.79 -12.67
CA LYS A 135 -2.81 -2.38 -14.04
C LYS A 135 -2.25 -3.53 -14.86
N GLU A 136 -2.72 -3.67 -16.10
CA GLU A 136 -2.20 -4.63 -17.08
C GLU A 136 -2.22 -6.07 -16.54
N ASP A 137 -1.09 -6.79 -16.64
CA ASP A 137 -0.90 -8.16 -16.17
C ASP A 137 -0.32 -8.25 -14.74
N ASN A 138 -0.26 -7.12 -14.03
CA ASN A 138 0.23 -7.12 -12.65
C ASN A 138 -0.72 -7.91 -11.75
N THR A 139 -0.14 -8.71 -10.86
CA THR A 139 -0.87 -9.49 -9.86
C THR A 139 -0.49 -9.11 -8.43
N ALA A 140 0.42 -8.15 -8.27
CA ALA A 140 0.87 -7.66 -6.98
C ALA A 140 1.31 -6.20 -7.08
N GLY A 141 1.09 -5.45 -6.01
CA GLY A 141 1.46 -4.03 -5.90
C GLY A 141 1.57 -3.61 -4.45
N HIS A 142 2.45 -2.65 -4.17
CA HIS A 142 2.51 -2.06 -2.84
C HIS A 142 1.40 -1.02 -2.67
N PHE A 143 0.94 -0.89 -1.44
CA PHE A 143 0.08 0.20 -1.04
C PHE A 143 0.62 0.84 0.22
N ALA A 144 0.16 2.05 0.48
CA ALA A 144 0.27 2.71 1.76
C ALA A 144 -1.13 3.05 2.27
N PHE A 145 -1.35 2.86 3.56
CA PHE A 145 -2.53 3.30 4.29
C PHE A 145 -2.08 4.34 5.31
N LEU A 146 -2.74 5.50 5.31
CA LEU A 146 -2.54 6.57 6.25
C LEU A 146 -3.86 6.83 6.98
N LEU A 147 -3.81 6.87 8.30
CA LEU A 147 -4.87 7.36 9.18
C LEU A 147 -4.34 8.60 9.88
N TYR A 148 -5.05 9.71 9.76
CA TYR A 148 -4.63 11.01 10.31
C TYR A 148 -5.84 11.84 10.70
N HIS A 149 -5.63 12.91 11.47
CA HIS A 149 -6.69 13.86 11.84
C HIS A 149 -6.13 15.27 11.96
N TYR A 150 -7.01 16.25 12.08
CA TYR A 150 -6.61 17.59 12.52
C TYR A 150 -6.33 17.62 14.02
N ASP A 151 -5.37 18.43 14.46
CA ASP A 151 -5.19 18.71 15.88
C ASP A 151 -6.41 19.52 16.40
N PRO A 152 -7.22 18.98 17.32
CA PRO A 152 -8.41 19.65 17.82
C PRO A 152 -8.07 20.91 18.64
N VAL A 153 -6.84 21.02 19.16
CA VAL A 153 -6.37 22.21 19.89
C VAL A 153 -6.11 23.37 18.93
N LYS A 154 -5.78 23.07 17.67
CA LYS A 154 -5.41 24.06 16.64
C LYS A 154 -6.56 24.46 15.72
N LYS A 155 -7.75 23.87 15.86
CA LYS A 155 -9.00 24.24 15.17
C LYS A 155 -9.58 25.63 15.56
N LYS A 156 -8.78 26.53 16.14
CA LYS A 156 -9.22 27.84 16.66
C LYS A 156 -9.01 28.97 15.66
#